data_AF-A0A9N9PK00-F1
#
_entry.id   AF-A0A9N9PK00-F1
#
_cell.length_a   1.000
_cell.length_b   1.000
_cell.length_c   1.000
_cell.angle_alpha   90.00
_cell.angle_beta   90.00
_cell.angle_gamma   90.00
#
_symmetry.space_group_name_H-M   'P 1'
#
loop_
_entity.id
_entity.type
_entity.pdbx_description
1 polymer ?
#
loop_
_entity_poly.entity_id
_entity_poly.type
_entity_poly.pdbx_seq_one_letter_code
_entity_poly.pdbx_strand_id
1 'polypeptide(L)'
;AFIYVCLWYLYSQQPLTEFFNKFSLYKNLENLDATLGFDHIYVTNVSSRPGAHEKLKSIGNKLNLEIEFFSTTSQLDSESQPLQKAYINHNIYQSILDHNYRSALILEDDIDIELNIKSIMTDIHHILPANWEILYLGHCSNWEGSSGEPLPDQNHGQSIYKLFKSNRPY
;
A
#
# COMPACT_ATOMS: atom_id res chain seq x y z
N ALA A 1 -12.78 -9.88 -2.66
CA ALA A 1 -11.58 -10.61 -3.17
C ALA A 1 -10.31 -9.91 -2.69
N PHE A 2 -9.28 -10.65 -2.30
CA PHE A 2 -8.02 -10.14 -1.73
C PHE A 2 -6.92 -10.10 -2.80
N ILE A 3 -6.21 -8.99 -2.93
CA ILE A 3 -5.27 -8.72 -4.01
C ILE A 3 -3.90 -8.35 -3.44
N TYR A 4 -2.82 -8.87 -4.01
CA TYR A 4 -1.44 -8.66 -3.55
C TYR A 4 -0.63 -7.86 -4.57
N VAL A 5 0.02 -6.79 -4.15
CA VAL A 5 0.95 -6.01 -4.98
C VAL A 5 2.37 -6.46 -4.71
N CYS A 6 3.09 -6.88 -5.76
CA CYS A 6 4.54 -7.10 -5.72
C CYS A 6 5.26 -6.07 -6.61
N LEU A 7 6.20 -5.35 -6.02
CA LEU A 7 7.00 -4.33 -6.70
C LEU A 7 8.28 -4.94 -7.25
N TRP A 8 8.31 -5.22 -8.55
CA TRP A 8 9.49 -5.75 -9.20
C TRP A 8 10.47 -4.62 -9.55
N TYR A 9 11.70 -4.70 -9.03
CA TYR A 9 12.82 -3.85 -9.44
C TYR A 9 13.55 -4.53 -10.59
N LEU A 10 13.46 -3.97 -11.81
CA LEU A 10 14.43 -4.23 -12.87
C LEU A 10 15.17 -2.93 -13.18
N TYR A 11 16.36 -2.79 -12.59
CA TYR A 11 17.37 -1.86 -13.05
C TYR A 11 18.05 -2.47 -14.28
N SER A 12 17.44 -2.35 -15.47
CA SER A 12 18.09 -2.76 -16.73
C SER A 12 17.44 -2.11 -17.95
N GLN A 13 18.07 -1.04 -18.44
CA GLN A 13 18.12 -0.62 -19.85
C GLN A 13 16.76 -0.44 -20.57
N GLN A 14 15.99 0.61 -20.26
CA GLN A 14 14.90 1.05 -21.14
C GLN A 14 15.32 2.28 -21.97
N PRO A 15 15.02 2.32 -23.30
CA PRO A 15 15.31 3.47 -24.15
C PRO A 15 14.47 4.69 -23.72
N LEU A 16 15.10 5.89 -23.73
CA LEU A 16 14.49 7.17 -23.33
C LEU A 16 13.14 7.48 -23.99
N THR A 17 12.87 6.93 -25.17
CA THR A 17 11.63 7.14 -25.93
C THR A 17 10.39 6.48 -25.29
N GLU A 18 10.52 5.34 -24.61
CA GLU A 18 9.40 4.73 -23.87
C GLU A 18 9.08 5.53 -22.58
N PHE A 19 10.10 6.13 -21.98
CA PHE A 19 9.96 7.00 -20.81
C PHE A 19 9.12 8.25 -21.11
N PHE A 20 9.33 8.89 -22.28
CA PHE A 20 8.58 10.10 -22.66
C PHE A 20 7.12 9.85 -23.02
N ASN A 21 6.79 8.72 -23.66
CA ASN A 21 5.40 8.37 -23.95
C ASN A 21 4.62 8.04 -22.66
N LYS A 22 5.26 7.38 -21.70
CA LYS A 22 4.71 7.16 -20.35
C LYS A 22 4.45 8.48 -19.63
N PHE A 23 5.29 9.50 -19.84
CA PHE A 23 5.13 10.84 -19.26
C PHE A 23 3.88 11.60 -19.75
N SER A 24 3.36 11.30 -20.95
CA SER A 24 2.11 11.91 -21.43
C SER A 24 0.86 11.29 -20.79
N LEU A 25 0.93 10.02 -20.37
CA LEU A 25 -0.09 9.33 -19.55
C LEU A 25 -0.11 9.86 -18.10
N TYR A 26 1.02 10.37 -17.60
CA TYR A 26 1.15 11.05 -16.30
C TYR A 26 0.35 12.35 -16.17
N LYS A 27 -0.25 12.85 -17.25
CA LYS A 27 -1.08 14.05 -17.21
C LYS A 27 -2.52 13.80 -16.72
N ASN A 28 -2.98 12.55 -16.69
CA ASN A 28 -4.27 12.15 -16.08
C ASN A 28 -4.13 11.72 -14.61
N LEU A 29 -2.98 12.03 -14.00
CA LEU A 29 -2.47 11.48 -12.75
C LEU A 29 -2.39 12.53 -11.63
N GLU A 30 -2.91 13.73 -11.90
CA GLU A 30 -2.98 14.85 -10.94
C GLU A 30 -3.89 14.58 -9.73
N ASN A 31 -4.58 13.42 -9.67
CA ASN A 31 -5.49 13.03 -8.58
C ASN A 31 -5.01 11.80 -7.76
N LEU A 32 -3.79 11.32 -7.95
CA LEU A 32 -3.17 10.40 -6.99
C LEU A 32 -2.46 11.23 -5.92
N ASP A 33 -3.32 11.81 -5.08
CA ASP A 33 -3.07 12.78 -4.02
C ASP A 33 -2.16 12.27 -2.90
N ALA A 34 -2.09 13.05 -1.82
CA ALA A 34 -1.43 12.69 -0.56
C ALA A 34 -1.88 11.35 0.04
N THR A 35 -2.96 10.75 -0.48
CA THR A 35 -3.56 9.49 -0.02
C THR A 35 -3.34 8.30 -0.95
N LEU A 36 -2.53 8.42 -2.02
CA LEU A 36 -2.23 7.31 -2.95
C LEU A 36 -3.48 6.70 -3.62
N GLY A 37 -4.54 7.50 -3.79
CA GLY A 37 -5.79 7.07 -4.43
C GLY A 37 -6.78 6.36 -3.50
N PHE A 38 -6.51 6.37 -2.19
CA PHE A 38 -7.47 5.97 -1.15
C PHE A 38 -8.14 7.21 -0.56
N ASP A 39 -9.24 7.02 0.18
CA ASP A 39 -9.83 8.15 0.91
C ASP A 39 -8.95 8.52 2.12
N HIS A 40 -8.21 7.55 2.70
CA HIS A 40 -7.33 7.79 3.84
C HIS A 40 -6.18 6.78 3.95
N ILE A 41 -5.07 7.17 4.60
CA ILE A 41 -3.94 6.27 4.93
C ILE A 41 -3.78 6.18 6.45
N TYR A 42 -3.81 4.96 6.96
CA TYR A 42 -3.52 4.62 8.35
C TYR A 42 -2.19 3.88 8.47
N VAL A 43 -1.43 4.17 9.51
CA VAL A 43 -0.26 3.39 9.95
C VAL A 43 -0.52 2.87 11.35
N THR A 44 -0.41 1.56 11.54
CA THR A 44 -0.38 0.96 12.88
C THR A 44 0.98 1.25 13.50
N ASN A 45 1.01 1.62 14.78
CA ASN A 45 2.24 1.98 15.49
C ASN A 45 2.31 1.24 16.83
N VAL A 46 3.20 0.25 16.94
CA VAL A 46 3.38 -0.50 18.18
C VAL A 46 4.41 0.24 19.05
N SER A 47 4.06 0.53 20.31
CA SER A 47 4.91 1.29 21.24
C SER A 47 6.30 0.70 21.46
N SER A 48 6.45 -0.62 21.23
CA SER A 48 7.73 -1.33 21.30
C SER A 48 8.78 -0.93 20.26
N ARG A 49 8.42 -0.15 19.22
CA ARG A 49 9.32 0.21 18.09
C ARG A 49 9.33 1.73 17.81
N PRO A 50 9.83 2.55 18.74
CA PRO A 50 9.73 4.02 18.64
C PRO A 50 10.38 4.62 17.38
N GLY A 51 11.46 4.02 16.86
CA GLY A 51 12.13 4.52 15.64
C GLY A 51 11.35 4.27 14.34
N ALA A 52 10.41 3.32 14.33
CA ALA A 52 9.63 2.97 13.14
C ALA A 52 8.68 4.11 12.76
N HIS A 53 8.01 4.70 13.76
CA HIS A 53 7.15 5.88 13.60
C HIS A 53 7.90 7.05 12.97
N GLU A 54 9.07 7.41 13.51
CA GLU A 54 9.85 8.55 13.03
C GLU A 54 10.33 8.34 11.59
N LYS A 55 10.76 7.12 11.26
CA LYS A 55 11.15 6.73 9.90
C LYS A 55 9.97 6.90 8.92
N LEU A 56 8.81 6.31 9.21
CA LEU A 56 7.64 6.41 8.34
C LEU A 56 7.12 7.83 8.23
N LYS A 57 7.12 8.60 9.33
CA LYS A 57 6.76 10.02 9.31
C LYS A 57 7.68 10.83 8.42
N SER A 58 8.99 10.59 8.48
CA SER A 58 9.98 11.25 7.62
C SER A 58 9.75 10.91 6.14
N ILE A 59 9.46 9.64 5.83
CA ILE A 59 9.13 9.20 4.46
C ILE A 59 7.83 9.84 3.97
N GLY A 60 6.77 9.80 4.79
CA GLY A 60 5.47 10.42 4.48
C GLY A 60 5.62 11.89 4.18
N ASN A 61 6.34 12.65 5.01
CA ASN A 61 6.63 14.06 4.77
C ASN A 61 7.39 14.29 3.46
N LYS A 62 8.43 13.47 3.19
CA LYS A 62 9.23 13.58 1.96
C LYS A 62 8.40 13.30 0.71
N LEU A 63 7.43 12.41 0.80
CA LEU A 63 6.55 12.04 -0.29
C LEU A 63 5.26 12.87 -0.34
N ASN A 64 5.07 13.80 0.59
CA ASN A 64 3.85 14.57 0.80
C ASN A 64 2.62 13.64 0.90
N LEU A 65 2.66 12.71 1.85
CA LEU A 65 1.58 11.79 2.17
C LEU A 65 0.87 12.22 3.45
N GLU A 66 -0.46 12.14 3.43
CA GLU A 66 -1.32 12.37 4.58
C GLU A 66 -1.56 11.04 5.29
N ILE A 67 -0.84 10.84 6.39
CA ILE A 67 -0.82 9.58 7.13
C ILE A 67 -1.29 9.81 8.55
N GLU A 68 -2.28 9.03 8.99
CA GLU A 68 -2.71 8.97 10.38
C GLU A 68 -2.09 7.76 11.10
N PHE A 69 -1.45 8.02 12.24
CA PHE A 69 -0.81 6.97 13.03
C PHE A 69 -1.71 6.56 14.19
N PHE A 70 -2.04 5.26 14.27
CA PHE A 70 -2.77 4.67 15.39
C PHE A 70 -1.79 3.91 16.29
N SER A 71 -1.63 4.38 17.53
CA SER A 71 -0.83 3.68 18.53
C SER A 71 -1.68 3.03 19.62
N THR A 72 -1.11 2.05 20.31
CA THR A 72 -1.68 1.58 21.57
C THR A 72 -1.67 2.68 22.61
N THR A 73 -2.69 2.69 23.46
CA THR A 73 -2.66 3.45 24.71
C THR A 73 -1.73 2.77 25.71
N SER A 74 -1.17 3.52 26.65
CA SER A 74 -0.27 3.02 27.69
C SER A 74 -0.80 1.83 28.50
N GLN A 75 -2.13 1.68 28.58
CA GLN A 75 -2.79 0.56 29.26
C GLN A 75 -2.58 -0.79 28.57
N LEU A 76 -2.26 -0.81 27.28
CA LEU A 76 -2.04 -2.02 26.49
C LEU A 76 -0.55 -2.31 26.26
N ASP A 77 0.34 -1.48 26.77
CA ASP A 77 1.78 -1.65 26.58
C ASP A 77 2.33 -2.89 27.31
N SER A 78 1.64 -3.35 28.36
CA SER A 78 1.94 -4.61 29.06
C SER A 78 1.35 -5.84 28.38
N GLU A 79 0.50 -5.68 27.38
CA GLU A 79 -0.18 -6.78 26.71
C GLU A 79 0.66 -7.41 25.61
N SER A 80 0.29 -8.62 25.19
CA SER A 80 0.93 -9.29 24.06
C SER A 80 0.77 -8.48 22.77
N GLN A 81 1.80 -8.48 21.91
CA GLN A 81 1.76 -7.80 20.61
C GLN A 81 0.55 -8.18 19.73
N PRO A 82 0.09 -9.46 19.67
CA PRO A 82 -1.12 -9.80 18.93
C PRO A 82 -2.36 -9.05 19.41
N LEU A 83 -2.53 -8.89 20.73
CA LEU A 83 -3.66 -8.17 21.30
C LEU A 83 -3.57 -6.66 21.01
N GLN A 84 -2.36 -6.09 21.10
CA GLN A 84 -2.09 -4.71 20.72
C GLN A 84 -2.46 -4.45 19.24
N LYS A 85 -2.02 -5.31 18.32
CA LYS A 85 -2.35 -5.22 16.89
C LYS A 85 -3.85 -5.37 16.63
N ALA A 86 -4.52 -6.33 17.29
CA ALA A 86 -5.96 -6.52 17.15
C ALA A 86 -6.75 -5.27 17.59
N TYR A 87 -6.33 -4.64 18.70
CA TYR A 87 -6.94 -3.40 19.19
C TYR A 87 -6.75 -2.23 18.22
N ILE A 88 -5.52 -2.02 17.73
CA ILE A 88 -5.23 -0.96 16.75
C ILE A 88 -6.09 -1.16 15.49
N ASN A 89 -6.11 -2.37 14.93
CA ASN A 89 -6.90 -2.67 13.74
C ASN A 89 -8.39 -2.43 13.98
N HIS A 90 -8.93 -2.84 15.13
CA HIS A 90 -10.32 -2.56 15.49
C HIS A 90 -10.64 -1.06 15.45
N ASN A 91 -9.79 -0.23 16.06
CA ASN A 91 -10.00 1.22 16.08
C ASN A 91 -9.88 1.87 14.70
N ILE A 92 -9.00 1.35 13.84
CA ILE A 92 -8.91 1.80 12.44
C ILE A 92 -10.21 1.48 11.71
N TYR A 93 -10.75 0.27 11.84
CA TYR A 93 -12.03 -0.09 11.23
C TYR A 93 -13.19 0.78 11.74
N GLN A 94 -13.23 1.09 13.04
CA GLN A 94 -14.23 2.02 13.57
C GLN A 94 -14.06 3.41 12.96
N SER A 95 -12.83 3.93 12.87
CA SER A 95 -12.55 5.22 12.23
C SER A 95 -13.02 5.26 10.77
N ILE A 96 -12.78 4.19 10.00
CA ILE A 96 -13.26 4.06 8.61
C ILE A 96 -14.79 4.17 8.53
N LEU A 97 -15.50 3.50 9.45
CA LEU A 97 -16.97 3.53 9.51
C LEU A 97 -17.48 4.91 9.94
N ASP A 98 -16.89 5.49 10.97
CA ASP A 98 -17.30 6.78 11.55
C ASP A 98 -17.15 7.93 10.54
N HIS A 99 -16.10 7.90 9.72
CA HIS A 99 -15.84 8.89 8.68
C HIS A 99 -16.47 8.55 7.33
N ASN A 100 -17.12 7.39 7.21
CA ASN A 100 -17.72 6.90 5.96
C ASN A 100 -16.71 6.86 4.79
N TYR A 101 -15.47 6.45 5.08
CA TYR A 101 -14.45 6.22 4.05
C TYR A 101 -14.83 4.97 3.23
N ARG A 102 -14.76 5.09 1.90
CA ARG A 102 -15.06 3.99 0.96
C ARG A 102 -13.83 3.12 0.73
N SER A 103 -12.64 3.68 0.92
CA SER A 103 -11.37 2.98 0.76
C SER A 103 -10.31 3.54 1.72
N ALA A 104 -9.51 2.65 2.30
CA ALA A 104 -8.42 3.03 3.19
C ALA A 104 -7.20 2.15 2.93
N LEU A 105 -6.01 2.75 3.05
CA LEU A 105 -4.74 2.02 3.05
C LEU A 105 -4.25 1.86 4.48
N ILE A 106 -4.14 0.63 4.96
CA ILE A 106 -3.63 0.32 6.30
C ILE A 106 -2.23 -0.26 6.16
N LEU A 107 -1.27 0.37 6.83
CA LEU A 107 0.15 0.07 6.78
C LEU A 107 0.66 -0.40 8.15
N GLU A 108 1.55 -1.38 8.21
CA GLU A 108 2.27 -1.71 9.45
C GLU A 108 3.39 -0.69 9.74
N ASP A 109 3.85 -0.60 10.99
CA ASP A 109 4.93 0.33 11.36
C ASP A 109 6.28 -0.04 10.75
N ASP A 110 6.50 -1.31 10.41
CA ASP A 110 7.77 -1.82 9.91
C ASP A 110 7.86 -1.98 8.40
N ILE A 111 6.92 -1.40 7.65
CA ILE A 111 6.98 -1.42 6.20
C ILE A 111 8.13 -0.56 5.66
N ASP A 112 8.68 -1.00 4.53
CA ASP A 112 9.56 -0.20 3.69
C ASP A 112 8.75 0.37 2.52
N ILE A 113 8.67 1.70 2.42
CA ILE A 113 7.95 2.39 1.35
C ILE A 113 8.94 2.80 0.26
N GLU A 114 8.67 2.35 -0.96
CA GLU A 114 9.44 2.76 -2.14
C GLU A 114 9.25 4.25 -2.45
N LEU A 115 10.32 4.92 -2.89
CA LEU A 115 10.25 6.36 -3.21
C LEU A 115 9.33 6.67 -4.40
N ASN A 116 9.07 5.68 -5.25
CA ASN A 116 8.14 5.76 -6.37
C ASN A 116 6.76 5.16 -6.04
N ILE A 117 6.38 5.03 -4.75
CA ILE A 117 5.08 4.46 -4.33
C ILE A 117 3.88 5.10 -5.02
N LYS A 118 3.95 6.40 -5.35
CA LYS A 118 2.90 7.08 -6.13
C LYS A 118 2.74 6.46 -7.51
N SER A 119 3.83 6.32 -8.28
CA SER A 119 3.84 5.66 -9.59
C SER A 119 3.37 4.21 -9.51
N ILE A 120 3.71 3.54 -8.43
CA ILE A 120 3.32 2.16 -8.17
C ILE A 120 1.80 2.07 -8.02
N MET A 121 1.24 2.82 -7.07
CA MET A 121 -0.19 2.76 -6.75
C MET A 121 -1.04 3.22 -7.92
N THR A 122 -0.57 4.22 -8.66
CA THR A 122 -1.14 4.61 -9.95
C THR A 122 -1.36 3.44 -10.88
N ASP A 123 -0.31 2.63 -11.06
CA ASP A 123 -0.31 1.53 -12.00
C ASP A 123 -1.13 0.35 -11.45
N ILE A 124 -1.19 0.16 -10.14
CA ILE A 124 -1.99 -0.92 -9.55
C ILE A 124 -3.49 -0.62 -9.61
N HIS A 125 -3.89 0.62 -9.32
CA HIS A 125 -5.30 0.99 -9.20
C HIS A 125 -6.10 0.71 -10.47
N HIS A 126 -5.48 0.81 -11.65
CA HIS A 126 -6.17 0.50 -12.92
C HIS A 126 -6.34 -1.01 -13.18
N ILE A 127 -5.52 -1.85 -12.52
CA ILE A 127 -5.56 -3.32 -12.65
C ILE A 127 -6.54 -3.92 -11.63
N LEU A 128 -6.79 -3.23 -10.52
CA LEU A 128 -7.70 -3.70 -9.49
C LEU A 128 -9.11 -3.95 -10.07
N PRO A 129 -9.65 -5.18 -9.98
CA PRO A 129 -11.03 -5.48 -10.37
C PRO A 129 -12.01 -4.63 -9.57
N ALA A 130 -13.07 -4.10 -10.20
CA ALA A 130 -14.03 -3.21 -9.55
C ALA A 130 -14.68 -3.74 -8.23
N ASN A 131 -14.60 -5.05 -7.96
CA ASN A 131 -15.11 -5.72 -6.76
C ASN A 131 -13.99 -6.20 -5.81
N TRP A 132 -12.81 -5.57 -5.84
CA TRP A 132 -11.78 -5.81 -4.86
C TRP A 132 -12.24 -5.31 -3.47
N GLU A 133 -11.83 -6.01 -2.42
CA GLU A 133 -12.20 -5.65 -1.03
C GLU A 133 -10.97 -5.29 -0.21
N ILE A 134 -9.88 -6.04 -0.38
CA ILE A 134 -8.64 -5.86 0.37
C ILE A 134 -7.46 -5.95 -0.59
N LEU A 135 -6.57 -4.97 -0.50
CA LEU A 135 -5.28 -4.93 -1.16
C LEU A 135 -4.18 -5.12 -0.10
N TYR A 136 -3.43 -6.21 -0.20
CA TYR A 136 -2.27 -6.49 0.62
C TYR A 136 -1.00 -6.04 -0.12
N LEU A 137 -0.22 -5.16 0.50
CA LEU A 137 1.09 -4.79 0.01
C LEU A 137 2.11 -5.75 0.65
N GLY A 138 2.67 -6.64 -0.16
CA GLY A 138 3.58 -7.69 0.28
C GLY A 138 5.01 -7.21 0.50
N HIS A 139 5.83 -8.09 1.08
CA HIS A 139 7.26 -7.87 1.21
C HIS A 139 7.96 -8.60 0.07
N CYS A 140 8.84 -7.93 -0.67
CA CYS A 140 9.55 -8.49 -1.82
C CYS A 140 10.22 -9.84 -1.49
N SER A 141 9.52 -10.94 -1.75
CA SER A 141 10.02 -12.30 -1.57
C SER A 141 9.69 -13.14 -2.81
N ASN A 142 10.56 -14.10 -3.12
CA ASN A 142 10.40 -14.94 -4.31
C ASN A 142 9.20 -15.91 -4.21
N TRP A 143 8.47 -15.91 -3.10
CA TRP A 143 7.35 -16.79 -2.83
C TRP A 143 6.01 -16.15 -3.19
N GLU A 144 5.92 -14.84 -3.26
CA GLU A 144 4.70 -14.12 -3.61
C GLU A 144 4.39 -14.30 -5.09
N GLY A 145 3.16 -14.73 -5.41
CA GLY A 145 2.75 -15.03 -6.79
C GLY A 145 3.27 -16.36 -7.35
N SER A 146 4.04 -17.15 -6.59
CA SER A 146 4.56 -18.46 -7.03
C SER A 146 3.49 -19.50 -7.40
N SER A 147 2.22 -19.23 -7.07
CA SER A 147 1.09 -20.14 -7.27
C SER A 147 0.04 -19.62 -8.26
N GLY A 148 0.27 -18.51 -8.96
CA GLY A 148 -0.72 -17.97 -9.89
C GLY A 148 -0.16 -16.99 -10.93
N GLU A 149 -0.92 -16.82 -12.01
CA GLU A 149 -0.62 -15.79 -13.01
C GLU A 149 -0.97 -14.40 -12.45
N PRO A 150 -0.17 -13.36 -12.79
CA PRO A 150 -0.53 -11.99 -12.44
C PRO A 150 -1.83 -11.61 -13.15
N LEU A 151 -2.61 -10.73 -12.51
CA LEU A 151 -3.79 -10.16 -13.11
C LEU A 151 -3.41 -9.41 -14.39
N PRO A 152 -4.11 -9.66 -15.51
CA PRO A 152 -3.81 -9.00 -16.77
C PRO A 152 -4.20 -7.52 -16.65
N ASP A 153 -3.31 -6.64 -17.07
CA ASP A 153 -3.68 -5.26 -17.37
C ASP A 153 -4.39 -5.27 -18.73
N GLN A 154 -5.69 -4.98 -18.70
CA GLN A 154 -6.55 -5.06 -19.88
C GLN A 154 -6.22 -3.99 -20.93
N ASN A 155 -5.44 -2.97 -20.58
CA ASN A 155 -5.26 -1.77 -21.38
C ASN A 155 -3.82 -1.54 -21.86
N HIS A 156 -2.79 -1.97 -21.13
CA HIS A 156 -1.38 -1.63 -21.48
C HIS A 156 -0.39 -2.80 -21.52
N GLY A 157 -0.85 -4.06 -21.50
CA GLY A 157 0.02 -5.23 -21.58
C GLY A 157 0.27 -5.85 -20.21
N GLN A 158 1.50 -6.28 -19.89
CA GLN A 158 1.82 -6.79 -18.56
C GLN A 158 2.43 -5.67 -17.73
N SER A 159 1.75 -5.26 -16.64
CA SER A 159 2.30 -4.30 -15.70
C SER A 159 3.65 -4.77 -15.15
N ILE A 160 4.55 -3.80 -14.95
CA ILE A 160 5.84 -4.04 -14.28
C ILE A 160 5.67 -4.41 -12.81
N TYR A 161 4.55 -3.99 -12.19
CA TYR A 161 4.14 -4.32 -10.84
C TYR A 161 3.14 -5.47 -10.91
N LYS A 162 3.62 -6.67 -10.57
CA LYS A 162 2.79 -7.87 -10.70
C LYS A 162 1.78 -7.89 -9.57
N LEU A 163 0.51 -7.94 -9.95
CA LEU A 163 -0.63 -8.00 -9.04
C LEU A 163 -1.18 -9.42 -9.03
N PHE A 164 -1.30 -10.06 -7.88
CA PHE A 164 -1.77 -11.44 -7.78
C PHE A 164 -3.07 -11.53 -6.98
N LYS A 165 -3.96 -12.42 -7.41
CA LYS A 165 -5.15 -12.76 -6.63
C LYS A 165 -4.78 -13.79 -5.57
N SER A 166 -5.12 -13.54 -4.31
CA SER A 166 -4.90 -14.55 -3.26
C SER A 166 -5.91 -15.69 -3.36
N ASN A 167 -5.43 -16.92 -3.11
CA ASN A 167 -6.27 -18.11 -3.03
C ASN A 167 -7.01 -18.23 -1.68
N ARG A 168 -6.56 -17.52 -0.64
CA ARG A 168 -7.15 -17.52 0.71
C ARG A 168 -7.02 -16.14 1.38
N PRO A 169 -7.99 -15.72 2.21
CA PRO A 169 -7.73 -14.67 3.18
C PRO A 169 -6.68 -15.19 4.18
N TYR A 170 -5.66 -14.40 4.46
CA TYR A 170 -4.66 -14.69 5.50
C TYR A 170 -5.06 -14.08 6.83
#